data_AF-A0A948DPL0-F1
#
_entry.id   AF-A0A948DPL0-F1
#
_cell.length_a   1.000
_cell.length_b   1.000
_cell.length_c   1.000
_cell.angle_alpha   90.00
_cell.angle_beta   90.00
_cell.angle_gamma   90.00
#
_symmetry.space_group_name_H-M   'P 1'
#
loop_
_entity.id
_entity.type
_entity.pdbx_description
1 polymer ?
#
loop_
_entity_poly.entity_id
_entity_poly.type
_entity_poly.pdbx_seq_one_letter_code
_entity_poly.pdbx_strand_id
1 'polypeptide(L)'
;MKRSFLKNGLGFTAVLAVLVLASVGFFFRSLSAERYVQSASDAIATGKTQLFQKSVSGVLNSYQTFQGAYANDYNTAEPEQKIKIRAYLAFTRILDVVLRNDGGTVDTLTELLAQYGVTKTGDAFDGIKFDLPLNDDQKIILPAGAPSSAEALRSFFSGPFLTAVNASIADMDAAIALCPTDGTEGADREIISRMLIDAADATQPDVEMDAGDY
;
A
#
# COMPACT_ATOMS: atom_id res chain seq x y z
N MET A 1 -36.77 -12.22 55.35
CA MET A 1 -37.10 -11.28 54.25
C MET A 1 -35.79 -10.71 53.68
N LYS A 2 -35.25 -11.27 52.59
CA LYS A 2 -33.95 -10.87 51.99
C LYS A 2 -33.91 -11.26 50.50
N ARG A 3 -34.27 -10.35 49.58
CA ARG A 3 -34.06 -10.45 48.11
C ARG A 3 -34.54 -9.15 47.42
N SER A 4 -33.67 -8.15 47.30
CA SER A 4 -33.90 -6.97 46.44
C SER A 4 -32.62 -6.29 45.94
N PHE A 5 -31.54 -6.31 46.72
CA PHE A 5 -30.34 -5.52 46.42
C PHE A 5 -29.45 -6.00 45.24
N LEU A 6 -29.56 -7.24 44.77
CA LEU A 6 -28.70 -7.74 43.68
C LEU A 6 -29.17 -7.36 42.25
N LYS A 7 -30.39 -6.85 42.06
CA LYS A 7 -30.88 -6.53 40.69
C LYS A 7 -30.40 -5.19 40.14
N ASN A 8 -30.01 -4.24 40.99
CA ASN A 8 -29.68 -2.88 40.54
C ASN A 8 -28.22 -2.72 40.09
N GLY A 9 -27.31 -3.59 40.55
CA GLY A 9 -25.90 -3.57 40.12
C GLY A 9 -25.70 -4.01 38.67
N LEU A 10 -26.41 -5.05 38.22
CA LEU A 10 -26.26 -5.63 36.89
C LEU A 10 -26.71 -4.68 35.76
N GLY A 11 -27.76 -3.89 36.00
CA GLY A 11 -28.23 -2.89 35.04
C GLY A 11 -27.23 -1.74 34.87
N PHE A 12 -26.64 -1.28 35.97
CA PHE A 12 -25.67 -0.17 35.94
C PHE A 12 -24.37 -0.56 35.24
N THR A 13 -23.84 -1.77 35.48
CA THR A 13 -22.63 -2.26 34.79
C THR A 13 -22.87 -2.53 33.30
N ALA A 14 -24.05 -3.06 32.93
CA ALA A 14 -24.41 -3.24 31.52
C ALA A 14 -24.51 -1.91 30.76
N VAL A 15 -25.16 -0.89 31.35
CA VAL A 15 -25.24 0.45 30.76
C VAL A 15 -23.86 1.11 30.64
N LEU A 16 -22.99 0.95 31.64
CA LEU A 16 -21.62 1.47 31.59
C LEU A 16 -20.80 0.78 30.48
N ALA A 17 -20.92 -0.54 30.33
CA ALA A 17 -20.24 -1.28 29.27
C ALA A 17 -20.71 -0.88 27.87
N VAL A 18 -22.01 -0.65 27.68
CA VAL A 18 -22.57 -0.14 26.42
C VAL A 18 -22.10 1.30 26.15
N LEU A 19 -22.01 2.16 27.18
CA LEU A 19 -21.47 3.51 27.03
C LEU A 19 -19.97 3.52 26.69
N VAL A 20 -19.18 2.62 27.27
CA VAL A 20 -17.75 2.46 26.91
C VAL A 20 -17.61 1.92 25.49
N LEU A 21 -18.39 0.89 25.09
CA LEU A 21 -18.39 0.37 23.71
C LEU A 21 -18.88 1.41 22.69
N ALA A 22 -19.87 2.23 23.06
CA ALA A 22 -20.33 3.35 22.23
C ALA A 22 -19.26 4.45 22.14
N SER A 23 -18.56 4.76 23.24
CA SER A 23 -17.45 5.72 23.25
C SER A 23 -16.28 5.24 22.39
N VAL A 24 -15.90 3.97 22.51
CA VAL A 24 -14.86 3.34 21.68
C VAL A 24 -15.29 3.29 20.21
N GLY A 25 -16.53 2.90 19.92
CA GLY A 25 -17.10 2.94 18.57
C GLY A 25 -17.22 4.36 17.99
N PHE A 26 -17.37 5.38 18.83
CA PHE A 26 -17.35 6.78 18.42
C PHE A 26 -15.92 7.27 18.16
N PHE A 27 -14.95 6.93 19.01
CA PHE A 27 -13.52 7.20 18.75
C PHE A 27 -13.03 6.54 17.45
N PHE A 28 -13.43 5.29 17.18
CA PHE A 28 -13.10 4.60 15.92
C PHE A 28 -13.87 5.14 14.70
N ARG A 29 -15.02 5.79 14.86
CA ARG A 29 -15.75 6.44 13.75
C ARG A 29 -15.34 7.90 13.51
N SER A 30 -14.93 8.62 14.54
CA SER A 30 -14.50 10.02 14.43
C SER A 30 -13.11 10.19 13.82
N LEU A 31 -12.30 9.12 13.77
CA LEU A 31 -11.07 9.06 12.96
C LEU A 31 -11.33 8.98 11.45
N SER A 32 -12.58 8.80 11.01
CA SER A 32 -12.93 8.64 9.58
C SER A 32 -13.55 9.89 8.95
N ALA A 33 -13.58 11.04 9.64
CA ALA A 33 -14.40 12.18 9.22
C ALA A 33 -13.83 13.60 9.49
N GLU A 34 -12.51 13.76 9.68
CA GLU A 34 -11.87 15.04 9.34
C GLU A 34 -11.40 14.99 7.89
N ARG A 35 -12.36 15.15 6.96
CA ARG A 35 -12.04 15.60 5.60
C ARG A 35 -11.65 17.07 5.66
N TYR A 36 -10.43 17.33 6.11
CA TYR A 36 -9.72 18.51 5.63
C TYR A 36 -9.78 18.46 4.10
N VAL A 37 -10.08 19.58 3.45
CA VAL A 37 -10.00 19.65 1.98
C VAL A 37 -8.51 19.71 1.64
N GLN A 38 -7.89 18.54 1.71
CA GLN A 38 -6.48 18.34 1.45
C GLN A 38 -6.28 18.60 -0.03
N SER A 39 -5.57 19.67 -0.39
CA SER A 39 -5.35 19.97 -1.80
C SER A 39 -4.57 18.82 -2.45
N ALA A 40 -4.67 18.68 -3.77
CA ALA A 40 -3.86 17.70 -4.49
C ALA A 40 -2.37 17.81 -4.14
N SER A 41 -1.87 19.02 -3.87
CA SER A 41 -0.52 19.29 -3.38
C SER A 41 -0.25 18.69 -2.00
N ASP A 42 -1.14 18.90 -1.03
CA ASP A 42 -1.01 18.40 0.34
C ASP A 42 -1.10 16.87 0.40
N ALA A 43 -1.92 16.26 -0.46
CA ALA A 43 -2.05 14.82 -0.60
C ALA A 43 -0.78 14.21 -1.23
N ILE A 44 -0.21 14.85 -2.26
CA ILE A 44 1.09 14.46 -2.82
C ILE A 44 2.21 14.56 -1.76
N ALA A 45 2.27 15.67 -1.01
CA ALA A 45 3.27 15.85 0.04
C ALA A 45 3.17 14.75 1.10
N THR A 46 1.97 14.52 1.63
CA THR A 46 1.70 13.51 2.67
C THR A 46 1.99 12.10 2.16
N GLY A 47 1.52 11.75 0.96
CA GLY A 47 1.77 10.45 0.33
C GLY A 47 3.25 10.19 0.09
N LYS A 48 4.02 11.21 -0.33
CA LYS A 48 5.49 11.12 -0.43
C LYS A 48 6.14 10.90 0.93
N THR A 49 5.79 11.71 1.96
CA THR A 49 6.36 11.55 3.31
C THR A 49 6.12 10.14 3.84
N GLN A 50 4.90 9.61 3.68
CA GLN A 50 4.56 8.23 4.05
C GLN A 50 5.38 7.18 3.28
N LEU A 51 5.55 7.34 1.96
CA LEU A 51 6.33 6.41 1.14
C LEU A 51 7.80 6.30 1.59
N PHE A 52 8.40 7.43 1.98
CA PHE A 52 9.81 7.52 2.36
C PHE A 52 10.07 7.34 3.87
N GLN A 53 9.06 6.99 4.67
CA GLN A 53 9.23 6.58 6.09
C GLN A 53 9.99 5.26 6.28
N LYS A 54 10.31 4.56 5.19
CA LYS A 54 11.04 3.27 5.16
C LYS A 54 10.34 2.14 5.93
N SER A 55 9.01 2.17 6.02
CA SER A 55 8.21 1.12 6.65
C SER A 55 7.07 0.63 5.76
N VAL A 56 6.62 -0.61 5.97
CA VAL A 56 5.45 -1.18 5.31
C VAL A 56 4.21 -0.36 5.64
N SER A 57 4.01 -0.03 6.92
CA SER A 57 2.95 0.88 7.36
C SER A 57 2.94 2.21 6.58
N GLY A 58 4.10 2.85 6.38
CA GLY A 58 4.24 4.07 5.59
C GLY A 58 3.85 3.86 4.13
N VAL A 59 4.31 2.77 3.50
CA VAL A 59 4.00 2.45 2.10
C VAL A 59 2.52 2.11 1.88
N LEU A 60 1.89 1.36 2.77
CA LEU A 60 0.45 1.06 2.69
C LEU A 60 -0.40 2.31 2.90
N ASN A 61 -0.03 3.17 3.86
CA ASN A 61 -0.67 4.47 4.05
C ASN A 61 -0.49 5.38 2.82
N SER A 62 0.69 5.37 2.20
CA SER A 62 0.99 6.11 0.97
C SER A 62 0.07 5.69 -0.17
N TYR A 63 -0.11 4.39 -0.39
CA TYR A 63 -1.06 3.87 -1.38
C TYR A 63 -2.48 4.38 -1.15
N GLN A 64 -2.97 4.33 0.11
CA GLN A 64 -4.30 4.84 0.46
C GLN A 64 -4.42 6.36 0.23
N THR A 65 -3.39 7.13 0.56
CA THR A 65 -3.34 8.58 0.30
C THR A 65 -3.40 8.89 -1.20
N PHE A 66 -2.62 8.19 -2.03
CA PHE A 66 -2.64 8.41 -3.49
C PHE A 66 -3.92 7.89 -4.16
N GLN A 67 -4.52 6.80 -3.65
CA GLN A 67 -5.84 6.34 -4.09
C GLN A 67 -6.92 7.36 -3.73
N GLY A 68 -6.87 7.94 -2.53
CA GLY A 68 -7.74 9.03 -2.08
C GLY A 68 -7.60 10.27 -2.96
N ALA A 69 -6.38 10.72 -3.22
CA ALA A 69 -6.09 11.85 -4.11
C ALA A 69 -6.60 11.62 -5.53
N TYR A 70 -6.45 10.39 -6.05
CA TYR A 70 -6.97 10.00 -7.35
C TYR A 70 -8.51 10.06 -7.42
N ALA A 71 -9.19 9.63 -6.36
CA ALA A 71 -10.65 9.58 -6.32
C ALA A 71 -11.31 10.95 -6.08
N ASN A 72 -10.69 11.84 -5.30
CA ASN A 72 -11.33 13.08 -4.83
C ASN A 72 -10.78 14.35 -5.51
N ASP A 73 -9.46 14.46 -5.69
CA ASP A 73 -8.80 15.73 -6.01
C ASP A 73 -8.26 15.79 -7.45
N TYR A 74 -8.05 14.62 -8.06
CA TYR A 74 -7.42 14.47 -9.39
C TYR A 74 -8.08 15.30 -10.48
N ASN A 75 -9.41 15.40 -10.54
CA ASN A 75 -10.09 16.10 -11.65
C ASN A 75 -9.77 17.60 -11.66
N THR A 76 -9.70 18.22 -10.48
CA THR A 76 -9.41 19.65 -10.26
C THR A 76 -7.92 19.97 -10.13
N ALA A 77 -7.04 18.97 -10.10
CA ALA A 77 -5.60 19.15 -9.95
C ALA A 77 -4.94 19.68 -11.25
N GLU A 78 -3.80 20.37 -11.10
CA GLU A 78 -2.98 20.82 -12.23
C GLU A 78 -2.31 19.63 -12.96
N PRO A 79 -1.90 19.77 -14.24
CA PRO A 79 -1.29 18.67 -15.00
C PRO A 79 -0.11 18.00 -14.30
N GLU A 80 0.80 18.79 -13.70
CA GLU A 80 1.95 18.29 -12.95
C GLU A 80 1.52 17.46 -11.71
N GLN A 81 0.46 17.88 -11.02
CA GLN A 81 -0.09 17.16 -9.88
C GLN A 81 -0.77 15.86 -10.32
N LYS A 82 -1.48 15.87 -11.46
CA LYS A 82 -2.09 14.69 -12.08
C LYS A 82 -1.05 13.63 -12.43
N ILE A 83 0.10 14.04 -13.00
CA ILE A 83 1.25 13.17 -13.26
C ILE A 83 1.74 12.53 -11.96
N LYS A 84 2.02 13.33 -10.92
CA LYS A 84 2.51 12.85 -9.62
C LYS A 84 1.55 11.87 -8.97
N ILE A 85 0.24 12.19 -8.91
CA ILE A 85 -0.78 11.31 -8.33
C ILE A 85 -0.79 9.95 -9.04
N ARG A 86 -0.81 9.91 -10.38
CA ARG A 86 -0.82 8.64 -11.13
C ARG A 86 0.48 7.86 -10.97
N ALA A 87 1.64 8.51 -11.10
CA ALA A 87 2.93 7.84 -11.01
C ALA A 87 3.14 7.20 -9.63
N TYR A 88 2.84 7.93 -8.55
CA TYR A 88 2.93 7.37 -7.21
C TYR A 88 1.84 6.33 -6.93
N LEU A 89 0.60 6.51 -7.40
CA LEU A 89 -0.45 5.48 -7.28
C LEU A 89 -0.05 4.17 -7.98
N ALA A 90 0.50 4.26 -9.20
CA ALA A 90 0.97 3.11 -9.96
C ALA A 90 2.09 2.36 -9.22
N PHE A 91 3.07 3.07 -8.67
CA PHE A 91 4.16 2.46 -7.90
C PHE A 91 3.67 1.84 -6.58
N THR A 92 2.92 2.61 -5.79
CA THR A 92 2.44 2.18 -4.47
C THR A 92 1.41 1.03 -4.55
N ARG A 93 0.62 0.94 -5.63
CA ARG A 93 -0.27 -0.21 -5.87
C ARG A 93 0.48 -1.54 -5.96
N ILE A 94 1.65 -1.57 -6.61
CA ILE A 94 2.46 -2.80 -6.69
C ILE A 94 2.99 -3.17 -5.30
N LEU A 95 3.38 -2.17 -4.50
CA LEU A 95 3.82 -2.40 -3.13
C LEU A 95 2.69 -2.86 -2.20
N ASP A 96 1.46 -2.34 -2.36
CA ASP A 96 0.27 -2.83 -1.64
C ASP A 96 0.03 -4.32 -1.94
N VAL A 97 -0.01 -4.71 -3.21
CA VAL A 97 -0.18 -6.11 -3.64
C VAL A 97 0.95 -7.01 -3.17
N VAL A 98 2.15 -6.48 -2.90
CA VAL A 98 3.24 -7.27 -2.30
C VAL A 98 3.09 -7.37 -0.78
N LEU A 99 2.77 -6.28 -0.09
CA LEU A 99 3.01 -6.10 1.34
C LEU A 99 1.77 -6.11 2.24
N ARG A 100 0.58 -5.79 1.70
CA ARG A 100 -0.68 -5.79 2.47
C ARG A 100 -0.99 -7.20 2.95
N ASN A 101 -1.54 -7.28 4.16
CA ASN A 101 -2.06 -8.50 4.75
C ASN A 101 -3.15 -8.10 5.73
N ASP A 102 -4.40 -8.10 5.26
CA ASP A 102 -5.56 -7.73 6.09
C ASP A 102 -6.33 -8.94 6.64
N GLY A 103 -5.93 -10.15 6.25
CA GLY A 103 -6.55 -11.41 6.66
C GLY A 103 -7.86 -11.72 5.95
N GLY A 104 -8.19 -11.00 4.88
CA GLY A 104 -9.36 -11.18 4.04
C GLY A 104 -9.19 -12.24 2.95
N THR A 105 -9.60 -11.89 1.73
CA THR A 105 -9.41 -12.72 0.53
C THR A 105 -7.98 -12.62 0.05
N VAL A 106 -7.35 -13.73 -0.34
CA VAL A 106 -5.98 -13.72 -0.90
C VAL A 106 -5.95 -12.98 -2.23
N ASP A 107 -5.58 -11.70 -2.16
CA ASP A 107 -5.33 -10.83 -3.30
C ASP A 107 -3.94 -10.16 -3.23
N THR A 108 -3.18 -10.39 -2.16
CA THR A 108 -1.77 -10.00 -2.03
C THR A 108 -0.79 -11.19 -2.03
N LEU A 109 0.49 -10.90 -2.32
CA LEU A 109 1.57 -11.87 -2.23
C LEU A 109 1.83 -12.29 -0.78
N THR A 110 1.76 -11.38 0.19
CA THR A 110 1.98 -11.73 1.61
C THR A 110 0.89 -12.68 2.13
N GLU A 111 -0.36 -12.50 1.72
CA GLU A 111 -1.47 -13.40 2.06
C GLU A 111 -1.34 -14.77 1.38
N LEU A 112 -0.91 -14.80 0.11
CA LEU A 112 -0.62 -16.04 -0.61
C LEU A 112 0.50 -16.83 0.07
N LEU A 113 1.58 -16.15 0.45
CA LEU A 113 2.71 -16.73 1.18
C LEU A 113 2.27 -17.24 2.57
N ALA A 114 1.37 -16.54 3.26
CA ALA A 114 0.80 -16.97 4.52
C ALA A 114 0.01 -18.29 4.41
N GLN A 115 -0.67 -18.56 3.28
CA GLN A 115 -1.31 -19.87 3.04
C GLN A 115 -0.30 -21.03 3.00
N TYR A 116 0.93 -20.77 2.55
CA TYR A 116 2.02 -21.75 2.56
C TYR A 116 2.78 -21.79 3.90
N GLY A 117 2.33 -21.04 4.91
CA GLY A 117 2.95 -20.99 6.24
C GLY A 117 4.15 -20.05 6.35
N VAL A 118 4.42 -19.23 5.32
CA VAL A 118 5.49 -18.22 5.36
C VAL A 118 4.98 -16.99 6.10
N THR A 119 5.65 -16.59 7.19
CA THR A 119 5.23 -15.43 7.99
C THR A 119 6.12 -14.22 7.72
N LYS A 120 5.51 -13.08 7.36
CA LYS A 120 6.21 -11.79 7.29
C LYS A 120 6.36 -11.20 8.68
N THR A 121 7.59 -10.97 9.13
CA THR A 121 7.91 -10.24 10.35
C THR A 121 8.61 -8.91 10.03
N GLY A 122 8.53 -7.94 10.93
CA GLY A 122 9.04 -6.58 10.72
C GLY A 122 8.11 -5.63 9.97
N ASP A 123 8.28 -4.33 10.26
CA ASP A 123 7.60 -3.20 9.59
C ASP A 123 8.59 -2.28 8.86
N ALA A 124 9.75 -1.95 9.46
CA ALA A 124 10.81 -1.21 8.79
C ALA A 124 11.50 -2.06 7.70
N PHE A 125 11.83 -1.47 6.55
CA PHE A 125 12.35 -2.20 5.37
C PHE A 125 13.68 -2.93 5.60
N ASP A 126 14.54 -2.39 6.46
CA ASP A 126 15.78 -3.01 6.92
C ASP A 126 15.56 -4.18 7.90
N GLY A 127 14.36 -4.29 8.47
CA GLY A 127 13.92 -5.33 9.40
C GLY A 127 12.89 -6.32 8.85
N ILE A 128 12.41 -6.18 7.61
CA ILE A 128 11.46 -7.15 7.03
C ILE A 128 12.13 -8.50 6.84
N LYS A 129 11.47 -9.55 7.32
CA LYS A 129 11.86 -10.95 7.09
C LYS A 129 10.65 -11.77 6.66
N PHE A 130 10.92 -12.78 5.85
CA PHE A 130 9.95 -13.81 5.50
C PHE A 130 10.46 -15.12 6.08
N ASP A 131 9.88 -15.51 7.21
CA ASP A 131 10.27 -16.70 7.94
C ASP A 131 9.58 -17.92 7.30
N LEU A 132 10.37 -18.89 6.85
CA LEU A 132 9.88 -20.12 6.22
C LEU A 132 9.45 -21.14 7.29
N PRO A 133 8.41 -21.95 7.04
CA PRO A 133 7.98 -22.98 7.98
C PRO A 133 8.92 -24.19 7.89
N LEU A 134 10.06 -24.09 8.56
CA LEU A 134 11.08 -25.15 8.63
C LEU A 134 10.89 -26.01 9.89
N ASN A 135 11.25 -27.30 9.77
CA ASN A 135 11.39 -28.19 10.93
C ASN A 135 12.84 -28.21 11.48
N ASP A 136 13.07 -29.00 12.52
CA ASP A 136 14.38 -29.19 13.14
C ASP A 136 15.46 -29.69 12.15
N ASP A 137 15.07 -30.41 11.09
CA ASP A 137 15.96 -30.86 10.00
C ASP A 137 16.20 -29.78 8.91
N GLN A 138 15.73 -28.54 9.08
CA GLN A 138 15.73 -27.47 8.07
C GLN A 138 14.95 -27.80 6.78
N LYS A 139 13.94 -28.67 6.86
CA LYS A 139 13.04 -29.01 5.74
C LYS A 139 11.77 -28.19 5.83
N ILE A 140 11.27 -27.74 4.68
CA ILE A 140 9.98 -27.04 4.57
C ILE A 140 8.85 -28.00 4.93
N ILE A 141 8.03 -27.63 5.92
CA ILE A 141 6.76 -28.28 6.25
C ILE A 141 5.63 -27.30 5.91
N LEU A 142 4.82 -27.64 4.91
CA LEU A 142 3.61 -26.89 4.60
C LEU A 142 2.53 -27.13 5.65
N PRO A 143 1.75 -26.11 6.05
CA PRO A 143 0.59 -26.31 6.92
C PRO A 143 -0.47 -27.16 6.21
N ALA A 144 -1.28 -27.90 6.98
CA ALA A 144 -2.26 -28.85 6.43
C ALA A 144 -3.34 -28.22 5.54
N GLY A 145 -3.54 -26.91 5.61
CA GLY A 145 -4.43 -26.13 4.74
C GLY A 145 -3.76 -25.46 3.54
N ALA A 146 -2.46 -25.66 3.33
CA ALA A 146 -1.75 -25.07 2.20
C ALA A 146 -2.30 -25.59 0.86
N PRO A 147 -2.47 -24.73 -0.18
CA PRO A 147 -2.88 -25.18 -1.49
C PRO A 147 -1.85 -26.14 -2.09
N SER A 148 -2.20 -27.41 -2.20
CA SER A 148 -1.32 -28.49 -2.68
C SER A 148 -1.02 -28.45 -4.19
N SER A 149 -1.38 -27.35 -4.86
CA SER A 149 -1.58 -27.26 -6.30
C SER A 149 -1.04 -25.93 -6.83
N ALA A 150 -0.30 -25.96 -7.95
CA ALA A 150 0.25 -24.75 -8.57
C ALA A 150 -0.84 -23.80 -9.11
N GLU A 151 -2.08 -24.28 -9.20
CA GLU A 151 -3.29 -23.56 -9.60
C GLU A 151 -3.55 -22.33 -8.72
N ALA A 152 -3.26 -22.37 -7.41
CA ALA A 152 -3.41 -21.22 -6.52
C ALA A 152 -2.42 -20.09 -6.89
N LEU A 153 -1.14 -20.44 -7.06
CA LEU A 153 -0.10 -19.52 -7.55
C LEU A 153 -0.48 -18.94 -8.92
N ARG A 154 -0.90 -19.80 -9.88
CA ARG A 154 -1.32 -19.34 -11.22
C ARG A 154 -2.54 -18.42 -11.16
N SER A 155 -3.53 -18.71 -10.32
CA SER A 155 -4.72 -17.87 -10.14
C SER A 155 -4.39 -16.52 -9.54
N PHE A 156 -3.43 -16.45 -8.59
CA PHE A 156 -2.92 -15.18 -8.08
C PHE A 156 -2.21 -14.37 -9.18
N PHE A 157 -1.27 -15.00 -9.89
CA PHE A 157 -0.47 -14.32 -10.91
C PHE A 157 -1.26 -13.89 -12.14
N SER A 158 -2.31 -14.62 -12.52
CA SER A 158 -3.20 -14.26 -13.66
C SER A 158 -4.39 -13.38 -13.27
N GLY A 159 -4.75 -13.32 -11.98
CA GLY A 159 -5.85 -12.53 -11.45
C GLY A 159 -5.36 -11.27 -10.73
N PRO A 160 -5.31 -11.24 -9.37
CA PRO A 160 -4.93 -10.07 -8.59
C PRO A 160 -3.65 -9.36 -9.04
N PHE A 161 -2.55 -10.11 -9.21
CA PHE A 161 -1.25 -9.51 -9.55
C PHE A 161 -1.26 -8.88 -10.95
N LEU A 162 -1.73 -9.61 -11.97
CA LEU A 162 -1.83 -9.08 -13.34
C LEU A 162 -2.80 -7.89 -13.43
N THR A 163 -3.89 -7.92 -12.65
CA THR A 163 -4.83 -6.78 -12.55
C THR A 163 -4.14 -5.53 -12.03
N ALA A 164 -3.34 -5.67 -10.96
CA ALA A 164 -2.59 -4.55 -10.39
C ALA A 164 -1.49 -4.04 -11.33
N VAL A 165 -0.75 -4.94 -11.99
CA VAL A 165 0.25 -4.58 -13.00
C VAL A 165 -0.40 -3.81 -14.16
N ASN A 166 -1.50 -4.30 -14.72
CA ASN A 166 -2.21 -3.63 -15.81
C ASN A 166 -2.76 -2.26 -15.39
N ALA A 167 -3.30 -2.13 -14.18
CA ALA A 167 -3.76 -0.84 -13.65
C ALA A 167 -2.59 0.14 -13.45
N SER A 168 -1.44 -0.33 -12.98
CA SER A 168 -0.24 0.52 -12.82
C SER A 168 0.39 0.92 -14.15
N ILE A 169 0.38 0.04 -15.17
CA ILE A 169 0.77 0.40 -16.53
C ILE A 169 -0.19 1.47 -17.08
N ALA A 170 -1.51 1.29 -16.95
CA ALA A 170 -2.49 2.26 -17.44
C ALA A 170 -2.38 3.64 -16.75
N ASP A 171 -2.06 3.67 -15.45
CA ASP A 171 -1.76 4.93 -14.74
C ASP A 171 -0.46 5.57 -15.22
N MET A 172 0.60 4.80 -15.47
CA MET A 172 1.86 5.32 -16.02
C MET A 172 1.69 5.81 -17.45
N ASP A 173 0.97 5.09 -18.32
CA ASP A 173 0.65 5.53 -19.68
C ASP A 173 -0.13 6.85 -19.67
N ALA A 174 -1.12 6.98 -18.77
CA ALA A 174 -1.87 8.21 -18.60
C ALA A 174 -1.05 9.35 -17.95
N ALA A 175 -0.03 9.05 -17.14
CA ALA A 175 0.93 10.05 -16.66
C ALA A 175 1.85 10.52 -17.79
N ILE A 176 2.41 9.60 -18.59
CA ILE A 176 3.26 9.89 -19.75
C ILE A 176 2.48 10.67 -20.81
N ALA A 177 1.18 10.42 -20.99
CA ALA A 177 0.32 11.17 -21.90
C ALA A 177 0.00 12.61 -21.43
N LEU A 178 0.26 12.93 -20.16
CA LEU A 178 0.15 14.28 -19.60
C LEU A 178 1.49 15.02 -19.59
N CYS A 179 2.61 14.35 -19.89
CA CYS A 179 3.92 15.01 -19.96
C CYS A 179 3.98 15.96 -21.18
N PRO A 180 4.30 17.25 -20.98
CA PRO A 180 4.52 18.19 -22.07
C PRO A 180 5.79 17.76 -22.80
N THR A 181 5.73 17.60 -24.12
CA THR A 181 6.68 16.70 -24.76
C THR A 181 7.78 17.37 -25.60
N ASP A 182 7.64 18.53 -26.28
CA ASP A 182 8.69 19.06 -27.22
C ASP A 182 9.58 20.18 -26.64
N GLY A 183 9.62 20.29 -25.32
CA GLY A 183 10.02 21.54 -24.66
C GLY A 183 8.89 22.59 -24.68
N THR A 184 7.91 22.44 -25.59
CA THR A 184 6.46 22.58 -25.32
C THR A 184 5.74 21.21 -25.38
N GLU A 185 5.04 20.80 -26.45
CA GLU A 185 3.99 19.75 -26.39
C GLU A 185 4.03 18.66 -27.52
N GLY A 186 5.15 17.97 -27.74
CA GLY A 186 5.23 16.92 -28.78
C GLY A 186 6.41 15.93 -28.87
N ALA A 187 7.66 16.22 -28.47
CA ALA A 187 8.86 15.42 -28.78
C ALA A 187 10.02 15.50 -27.75
N ASP A 188 10.04 14.56 -26.80
CA ASP A 188 11.20 14.05 -26.04
C ASP A 188 10.71 13.07 -24.96
N ARG A 189 10.13 11.96 -25.43
CA ARG A 189 10.19 10.72 -24.65
C ARG A 189 11.63 10.22 -24.77
N GLU A 190 12.50 10.62 -23.84
CA GLU A 190 13.78 9.94 -23.67
C GLU A 190 13.51 8.52 -23.17
N ILE A 191 13.27 7.62 -24.12
CA ILE A 191 13.34 6.18 -23.89
C ILE A 191 14.82 5.93 -23.61
N ILE A 192 15.19 5.88 -22.32
CA ILE A 192 16.53 5.50 -21.89
C ILE A 192 16.84 4.18 -22.58
N SER A 193 17.73 4.25 -23.57
CA SER A 193 18.13 3.08 -24.34
C SER A 193 18.67 2.03 -23.36
N ARG A 194 18.36 0.75 -23.59
CA ARG A 194 18.90 -0.35 -22.76
C ARG A 194 20.43 -0.33 -22.68
N MET A 195 21.08 0.32 -23.65
CA MET A 195 22.52 0.57 -23.75
C MET A 195 23.06 1.61 -22.75
N LEU A 196 22.22 2.52 -22.23
CA LEU A 196 22.56 3.45 -21.13
C LEU A 196 22.43 2.81 -19.74
N ILE A 197 21.85 1.61 -19.66
CA ILE A 197 21.75 0.78 -18.45
C ILE A 197 22.76 -0.38 -18.51
N ASP A 198 23.86 -0.20 -19.25
CA ASP A 198 24.98 -1.13 -19.26
C ASP A 198 26.05 -0.65 -18.28
N ALA A 199 26.35 -1.46 -17.26
CA ALA A 199 27.17 -1.08 -16.12
C ALA A 199 28.68 -0.97 -16.42
N ALA A 200 29.05 -0.95 -17.70
CA ALA A 200 30.42 -1.02 -18.20
C ALA A 200 30.96 0.33 -18.73
N ASP A 201 30.10 1.33 -18.97
CA ASP A 201 30.55 2.60 -19.54
C ASP A 201 30.82 3.66 -18.45
N ALA A 202 32.06 4.14 -18.39
CA ALA A 202 32.58 4.98 -17.31
C ALA A 202 32.33 6.49 -17.53
N THR A 203 31.53 6.84 -18.52
CA THR A 203 31.09 8.21 -18.82
C THR A 203 29.56 8.31 -18.80
N GLN A 204 28.96 7.98 -17.65
CA GLN A 204 27.55 8.28 -17.42
C GLN A 204 27.33 9.81 -17.42
N PRO A 205 26.21 10.32 -17.94
CA PRO A 205 25.76 11.65 -17.54
C PRO A 205 25.46 11.62 -16.04
N ASP A 206 25.85 12.66 -15.30
CA ASP A 206 25.49 12.80 -13.88
C ASP A 206 23.97 12.89 -13.75
N VAL A 207 23.34 11.76 -13.45
CA VAL A 207 21.98 11.73 -12.92
C VAL A 207 22.08 12.20 -11.48
N GLU A 208 22.15 13.52 -11.30
CA GLU A 208 21.95 14.16 -10.01
C GLU A 208 20.53 13.85 -9.54
N MET A 209 20.39 12.76 -8.78
CA MET A 209 19.30 12.63 -7.84
C MET A 209 19.46 13.78 -6.85
N ASP A 210 18.59 14.79 -6.97
CA ASP A 210 18.41 15.84 -5.96
C ASP A 210 18.22 15.18 -4.59
N ALA A 211 19.33 15.11 -3.84
CA ALA A 211 19.38 14.62 -2.48
C ALA A 211 18.91 15.76 -1.57
N GLY A 212 17.65 16.16 -1.75
CA GLY A 212 17.13 17.42 -1.25
C GLY A 212 17.45 17.65 0.22
N ASP A 213 18.15 18.74 0.49
CA ASP A 213 18.39 19.26 1.83
C ASP A 213 17.03 19.64 2.47
N TYR A 214 16.62 18.86 3.47
CA TYR A 214 15.49 19.10 4.37
C TYR A 214 15.92 18.89 5.83
#